data_AF-A0A381XSE2-F1
#
_entry.id   AF-A0A381XSE2-F1
#
_cell.length_a   1.000
_cell.length_b   1.000
_cell.length_c   1.000
_cell.angle_alpha   90.00
_cell.angle_beta   90.00
_cell.angle_gamma   90.00
#
_symmetry.space_group_name_H-M   'P 1'
#
loop_
_entity.id
_entity.type
_entity.pdbx_description
1 polymer ?
#
loop_
_entity_poly.entity_id
_entity_poly.type
_entity_poly.pdbx_seq_one_letter_code
_entity_poly.pdbx_strand_id
1 'polypeptide(L)'
;MKEWKGKIKNMADNQYQKWIDLAYMVDQWRIFPRLFITTYIYLLYKVVIWYMDLAAPSMEQSGLVSVVVGAGAAWFGLYTGSSKTQGK
;
A
#
# COMPACT_ATOMS: atom_id res chain seq x y z
N MET A 1 -17.94 -11.09 39.88
CA MET A 1 -18.94 -10.31 39.10
C MET A 1 -18.76 -8.78 39.19
N LYS A 2 -18.05 -8.22 40.18
CA LYS A 2 -17.70 -6.78 40.21
C LYS A 2 -16.34 -6.49 39.56
N GLU A 3 -15.40 -7.43 39.56
CA GLU A 3 -14.07 -7.22 38.95
C GLU A 3 -14.12 -7.15 37.41
N TRP A 4 -15.06 -7.88 36.79
CA TRP A 4 -15.22 -7.90 35.33
C TRP A 4 -15.67 -6.55 34.77
N LYS A 5 -16.60 -5.85 35.44
CA LYS A 5 -17.08 -4.53 35.00
C LYS A 5 -16.00 -3.44 35.07
N GLY A 6 -15.02 -3.57 35.98
CA GLY A 6 -13.89 -2.64 36.08
C GLY A 6 -12.89 -2.75 34.92
N LYS A 7 -12.63 -3.97 34.44
CA LYS A 7 -11.73 -4.19 33.28
C LYS A 7 -12.29 -3.61 31.97
N ILE A 8 -13.60 -3.68 31.76
CA ILE A 8 -14.27 -3.14 30.56
C ILE A 8 -14.26 -1.60 30.55
N LYS A 9 -14.31 -0.97 31.73
CA LYS A 9 -14.29 0.50 31.86
C LYS A 9 -12.91 1.11 31.53
N ASN A 10 -11.83 0.40 31.84
CA ASN A 10 -10.45 0.88 31.57
C ASN A 10 -10.00 0.68 30.11
N MET A 11 -10.70 -0.12 29.30
CA MET A 11 -10.41 -0.24 27.86
C MET A 11 -11.01 0.91 27.04
N ALA A 12 -12.13 1.48 27.48
CA ALA A 12 -12.82 2.59 26.81
C ALA A 12 -12.11 3.94 26.98
N ASP A 13 -11.28 4.11 28.01
CA ASP A 13 -10.58 5.36 28.34
C ASP A 13 -9.10 5.34 27.92
N ASN A 14 -8.78 4.60 26.85
CA ASN A 14 -7.46 4.65 26.28
C ASN A 14 -7.31 5.98 25.52
N GLN A 15 -6.46 6.87 26.04
CA GLN A 15 -6.20 8.23 25.55
C GLN A 15 -5.85 8.30 24.05
N TYR A 16 -5.44 7.16 23.46
CA TYR A 16 -5.10 7.01 22.05
C TYR A 16 -6.21 6.41 21.17
N GLN A 17 -7.37 6.04 21.74
CA GLN A 17 -8.51 5.51 20.97
C GLN A 17 -8.93 6.47 19.86
N LYS A 18 -8.98 7.78 20.12
CA LYS A 18 -9.28 8.80 19.10
C LYS A 18 -8.28 8.80 17.94
N TRP A 19 -7.00 8.55 18.21
CA TRP A 19 -5.96 8.48 17.19
C TRP A 19 -5.99 7.17 16.39
N ILE A 20 -6.30 6.06 17.07
CA ILE A 20 -6.48 4.74 16.45
C ILE A 20 -7.71 4.76 15.54
N ASP A 21 -8.81 5.35 16.00
CA ASP A 21 -10.05 5.48 15.22
C ASP A 21 -9.86 6.42 14.03
N LEU A 22 -9.15 7.53 14.21
CA LEU A 22 -8.77 8.41 13.11
C LEU A 22 -7.88 7.69 12.07
N ALA A 23 -6.91 6.89 12.52
CA ALA A 23 -6.06 6.10 11.62
C ALA A 23 -6.89 5.05 10.86
N TYR A 24 -7.85 4.40 11.52
CA TYR A 24 -8.76 3.44 10.91
C TYR A 24 -9.71 4.09 9.90
N MET A 25 -10.23 5.29 10.21
CA MET A 25 -11.07 6.08 9.32
C MET A 25 -10.30 6.58 8.08
N VAL A 26 -9.04 6.98 8.25
CA VAL A 26 -8.16 7.40 7.14
C VAL A 26 -7.79 6.20 6.26
N ASP A 27 -7.49 5.05 6.86
CA ASP A 27 -7.22 3.81 6.12
C ASP A 27 -8.48 3.31 5.37
N GLN A 28 -9.67 3.43 5.98
CA GLN A 28 -10.95 3.13 5.33
C GLN A 28 -11.20 3.93 4.05
N TRP A 29 -10.70 5.17 3.96
CA TRP A 29 -10.81 5.96 2.74
C TRP A 29 -9.87 5.47 1.62
N ARG A 30 -9.08 4.42 1.86
CA ARG A 30 -8.21 3.78 0.87
C ARG A 30 -7.28 4.82 0.24
N ILE A 31 -6.72 5.73 1.06
CA ILE A 31 -5.76 6.73 0.61
C ILE A 31 -4.49 6.06 0.10
N PHE A 32 -4.00 5.07 0.85
CA PHE A 32 -2.77 4.35 0.55
C PHE A 32 -2.80 3.65 -0.83
N PRO A 33 -3.81 2.83 -1.18
CA PRO A 33 -3.90 2.24 -2.52
C PRO A 33 -4.00 3.27 -3.63
N ARG A 34 -4.78 4.34 -3.42
CA ARG A 34 -5.02 5.33 -4.49
C ARG A 34 -3.73 6.07 -4.81
N LEU A 35 -3.03 6.56 -3.79
CA LEU A 35 -1.72 7.20 -3.96
C LEU A 35 -0.72 6.24 -4.60
N PHE A 36 -0.70 4.97 -4.18
CA PHE A 36 0.19 3.98 -4.75
C PHE A 36 -0.06 3.76 -6.25
N ILE A 37 -1.33 3.58 -6.66
CA ILE A 37 -1.70 3.41 -8.06
C ILE A 37 -1.36 4.65 -8.89
N THR A 38 -1.67 5.86 -8.39
CA THR A 38 -1.36 7.11 -9.09
C THR A 38 0.14 7.28 -9.29
N THR A 39 0.94 6.97 -8.25
CA THR A 39 2.41 7.05 -8.31
C THR A 39 2.98 6.02 -9.29
N TYR A 40 2.41 4.81 -9.31
CA TYR A 40 2.81 3.75 -10.24
C TYR A 40 2.57 4.13 -11.71
N ILE A 41 1.37 4.64 -12.01
CA ILE A 41 1.03 5.11 -13.37
C ILE A 41 1.98 6.23 -13.80
N TYR A 42 2.31 7.16 -12.89
CA TYR A 42 3.26 8.23 -13.17
C TYR A 42 4.69 7.71 -13.44
N LEU A 43 5.20 6.79 -12.61
CA LEU A 43 6.52 6.20 -12.82
C LEU A 43 6.59 5.43 -14.14
N LEU A 44 5.58 4.62 -14.45
CA LEU A 44 5.53 3.87 -15.70
C LEU A 44 5.47 4.81 -16.90
N TYR A 45 4.63 5.85 -16.83
CA TYR A 45 4.55 6.86 -17.89
C TYR A 45 5.91 7.51 -18.16
N LYS A 46 6.63 7.92 -17.11
CA LYS A 46 7.96 8.53 -17.22
C LYS A 46 9.00 7.56 -17.79
N VAL A 47 9.00 6.30 -17.33
CA VAL A 47 9.94 5.27 -17.79
C VAL A 47 9.68 4.90 -19.25
N VAL A 48 8.42 4.78 -19.66
CA VAL A 48 8.03 4.42 -21.03
C VAL A 48 8.35 5.56 -22.00
N ILE A 49 8.02 6.80 -21.66
CA ILE A 49 8.35 7.95 -22.51
C ILE A 49 9.85 8.13 -22.62
N TRP A 50 10.57 8.00 -21.51
CA TRP A 50 12.04 8.01 -21.55
C TRP A 50 12.56 6.91 -22.47
N TYR A 51 12.10 5.67 -22.33
CA TYR A 51 12.54 4.54 -23.16
C TYR A 51 12.25 4.77 -24.66
N MET A 52 11.12 5.38 -25.00
CA MET A 52 10.75 5.69 -26.39
C MET A 52 11.52 6.89 -26.98
N ASP A 53 12.03 7.79 -26.13
CA ASP A 53 12.82 8.97 -26.55
C ASP A 53 14.27 8.60 -26.92
N LEU A 54 14.72 7.39 -26.58
CA LEU A 54 16.07 6.95 -26.92
C LEU A 54 16.18 6.58 -28.40
N ALA A 55 17.10 7.26 -29.09
CA ALA A 55 17.39 7.04 -30.51
C ALA A 55 17.93 5.64 -30.85
N ALA A 56 18.45 4.90 -29.86
CA ALA A 56 18.91 3.52 -29.99
C ALA A 56 18.54 2.72 -28.73
N PRO A 57 17.38 2.03 -28.70
CA PRO A 57 16.98 1.24 -27.54
C PRO A 57 17.94 0.04 -27.37
N SER A 58 18.71 0.03 -26.28
CA SER A 58 19.62 -1.08 -25.93
C SER A 58 18.93 -2.14 -25.07
N MET A 59 19.45 -3.37 -25.12
CA MET A 59 18.88 -4.49 -24.36
C MET A 59 19.08 -4.38 -22.84
N GLU A 60 20.00 -3.52 -22.39
CA GLU A 60 20.22 -3.25 -20.95
C GLU A 60 19.16 -2.29 -20.39
N GLN A 61 18.70 -1.35 -21.23
CA GLN A 61 17.71 -0.35 -20.84
C GLN A 61 16.29 -0.94 -20.81
N SER A 62 15.99 -1.87 -21.70
CA SER A 62 14.77 -2.67 -21.61
C SER A 62 14.74 -3.57 -20.36
N GLY A 63 15.91 -4.02 -19.90
CA GLY A 63 16.09 -4.72 -18.63
C GLY A 63 15.68 -3.87 -17.42
N LEU A 64 16.09 -2.59 -17.38
CA LEU A 64 15.67 -1.65 -16.33
C LEU A 64 14.15 -1.43 -16.30
N VAL A 65 13.51 -1.30 -17.47
CA VAL A 65 12.03 -1.20 -17.56
C VAL A 65 11.36 -2.45 -16.99
N SER A 66 11.86 -3.64 -17.32
CA SER A 66 11.33 -4.92 -16.85
C SER A 66 11.41 -5.06 -15.32
N VAL A 67 12.52 -4.65 -14.71
CA VAL A 67 12.67 -4.68 -13.23
C VAL A 67 11.68 -3.74 -12.56
N VAL A 68 11.48 -2.53 -13.10
CA VAL A 68 10.54 -1.54 -12.55
C VAL A 68 9.10 -2.05 -12.64
N VAL A 69 8.69 -2.63 -13.78
CA VAL A 69 7.35 -3.19 -13.97
C VAL A 69 7.14 -4.46 -13.14
N GLY A 70 8.13 -5.36 -13.11
CA GLY A 70 8.09 -6.61 -12.34
C GLY A 70 8.01 -6.39 -10.84
N ALA A 71 8.78 -5.44 -10.31
CA ALA A 71 8.67 -5.03 -8.91
C ALA A 71 7.28 -4.47 -8.61
N GLY A 72 6.73 -3.62 -9.50
CA GLY A 72 5.37 -3.08 -9.37
C GLY A 72 4.28 -4.14 -9.28
N ALA A 73 4.38 -5.20 -10.08
CA ALA A 73 3.45 -6.33 -10.05
C ALA A 73 3.54 -7.13 -8.74
N ALA A 74 4.75 -7.35 -8.21
CA ALA A 74 4.94 -8.03 -6.93
C ALA A 74 4.30 -7.24 -5.77
N TRP A 75 4.51 -5.92 -5.73
CA TRP A 75 3.90 -5.05 -4.72
C TRP A 75 2.37 -5.01 -4.82
N PHE A 76 1.83 -4.98 -6.04
CA PHE A 76 0.38 -5.05 -6.24
C PHE A 76 -0.19 -6.39 -5.77
N GLY A 77 0.53 -7.49 -5.99
CA GLY A 77 0.19 -8.81 -5.47
C GLY A 77 0.15 -8.87 -3.94
N LEU A 78 1.14 -8.27 -3.28
CA LEU A 78 1.15 -8.14 -1.82
C LEU A 78 0.00 -7.26 -1.31
N TYR A 79 -0.22 -6.11 -1.95
CA TYR A 79 -1.25 -5.16 -1.55
C TYR A 79 -2.68 -5.72 -1.69
N THR A 80 -2.93 -6.52 -2.74
CA THR A 80 -4.25 -7.16 -2.96
C THR A 80 -4.40 -8.49 -2.22
N GLY A 81 -3.28 -9.18 -1.94
CA GLY A 81 -3.24 -10.53 -1.38
C GLY A 81 -3.25 -10.63 0.15
N SER A 82 -3.00 -9.54 0.90
CA SER A 82 -2.96 -9.58 2.38
C SER A 82 -4.29 -9.93 3.06
N SER A 83 -5.39 -10.11 2.32
CA SER A 83 -6.72 -10.43 2.85
C SER A 83 -6.93 -11.92 3.22
N LYS A 84 -5.98 -12.84 2.98
CA LYS A 84 -6.20 -14.29 3.15
C LYS A 84 -5.29 -15.03 4.14
N THR A 85 -4.58 -14.36 5.05
CA THR A 85 -3.75 -15.02 6.09
C THR A 85 -4.36 -14.97 7.49
N GLN A 86 -5.70 -14.99 7.60
CA GLN A 86 -6.39 -15.32 8.86
C GLN A 86 -7.27 -16.56 8.64
N GLY A 87 -6.61 -17.71 8.53
CA GLY A 87 -7.21 -19.03 8.66
C GLY A 87 -6.41 -19.82 9.69
N LYS A 88 -6.73 -19.63 10.96
CA LYS A 88 -6.38 -20.52 12.07
C LYS A 88 -7.67 -21.00 12.69
#